data_AF-A0A7J6SKP4-F1
#
_entry.id   AF-A0A7J6SKP4-F1
#
_cell.length_a   1.000
_cell.length_b   1.000
_cell.length_c   1.000
_cell.angle_alpha   90.00
_cell.angle_beta   90.00
_cell.angle_gamma   90.00
#
_symmetry.space_group_name_H-M   'P 1'
#
loop_
_entity.id
_entity.type
_entity.pdbx_description
1 polymer ?
#
loop_
_entity_poly.entity_id
_entity_poly.type
_entity_poly.pdbx_seq_one_letter_code
_entity_poly.pdbx_strand_id
1 'polypeptide(L)'
;ELAQAISDNGGDAYVYLFNMDPIFPKWVDKINTGNRPLFGFGNFTPEQMGTFHSSEIPFVFKRFEDHGVNMKNPDMYEVYMGHPPRVPGDIYHQVSDKMSCMWASMAASGKPVGGDVSCPPKPDLPDWGKYLGNPSNSLGQYLHLGRDVKMDPLVKDNA
;
A
#
# COMPACT_ATOMS: atom_id res chain seq x y z
N GLU A 1 0.12 -17.15 -7.92
CA GLU A 1 -0.28 -18.56 -7.65
C GLU A 1 -1.54 -18.66 -6.79
N LEU A 2 -1.61 -18.06 -5.60
CA LEU A 2 -2.81 -18.15 -4.75
C LEU A 2 -4.07 -17.50 -5.37
N ALA A 3 -3.99 -16.25 -5.85
CA ALA A 3 -5.15 -15.56 -6.47
C ALA A 3 -5.67 -16.30 -7.72
N GLN A 4 -4.75 -16.87 -8.50
CA GLN A 4 -5.07 -17.73 -9.63
C GLN A 4 -5.85 -18.97 -9.17
N ALA A 5 -5.33 -19.70 -8.17
CA ALA A 5 -6.01 -20.87 -7.64
C ALA A 5 -7.41 -20.55 -7.09
N ILE A 6 -7.59 -19.42 -6.40
CA ILE A 6 -8.91 -18.97 -5.91
C ILE A 6 -9.86 -18.73 -7.10
N SER A 7 -9.39 -17.98 -8.11
CA SER A 7 -10.17 -17.69 -9.32
C SER A 7 -10.56 -18.95 -10.09
N ASP A 8 -9.64 -19.90 -10.25
CA ASP A 8 -9.87 -21.16 -10.99
C ASP A 8 -10.89 -22.07 -10.29
N ASN A 9 -11.06 -21.91 -8.98
CA ASN A 9 -12.08 -22.60 -8.18
C ASN A 9 -13.38 -21.79 -8.04
N GLY A 10 -13.57 -20.73 -8.84
CA GLY A 10 -14.78 -19.91 -8.84
C GLY A 10 -14.91 -18.96 -7.65
N GLY A 11 -13.84 -18.77 -6.87
CA GLY A 11 -13.78 -17.81 -5.78
C GLY A 11 -13.48 -16.40 -6.26
N ASP A 12 -13.86 -15.41 -5.44
CA ASP A 12 -13.55 -14.01 -5.68
C ASP A 12 -12.20 -13.65 -5.05
N ALA A 13 -11.24 -13.25 -5.88
CA ALA A 13 -9.95 -12.72 -5.43
C ALA A 13 -9.77 -11.28 -5.91
N TYR A 14 -9.10 -10.47 -5.09
CA TYR A 14 -8.75 -9.09 -5.40
C TYR A 14 -7.28 -8.89 -5.07
N VAL A 15 -6.51 -8.43 -6.05
CA VAL A 15 -5.06 -8.30 -5.93
C VAL A 15 -4.68 -6.83 -6.03
N TYR A 16 -3.73 -6.41 -5.21
CA TYR A 16 -3.10 -5.10 -5.31
C TYR A 16 -1.58 -5.22 -5.28
N LEU A 17 -0.92 -4.20 -5.81
CA LEU A 17 0.50 -3.93 -5.61
C LEU A 17 0.60 -2.59 -4.89
N PHE A 18 1.12 -2.58 -3.67
CA PHE A 18 1.41 -1.34 -2.97
C PHE A 18 2.79 -0.83 -3.37
N ASN A 19 2.85 0.40 -3.89
CA ASN A 19 4.09 1.06 -4.25
C ASN A 19 3.96 2.58 -4.11
N MET A 20 4.50 3.11 -3.01
CA MET A 20 4.55 4.54 -2.72
C MET A 20 6.00 5.02 -2.79
N ASP A 21 6.43 5.50 -3.95
CA ASP A 21 7.79 6.02 -4.16
C ASP A 21 7.81 7.56 -4.38
N PRO A 22 8.55 8.34 -3.56
CA PRO A 22 9.23 7.91 -2.34
C PRO A 22 8.25 7.71 -1.19
N ILE A 23 8.50 6.73 -0.32
CA ILE A 23 7.60 6.43 0.81
C ILE A 23 7.82 7.40 1.98
N PHE A 24 9.08 7.82 2.15
CA PHE A 24 9.52 8.87 3.04
C PHE A 24 9.69 10.16 2.23
N PRO A 25 9.01 11.27 2.57
CA PRO A 25 9.25 12.55 1.93
C PRO A 25 10.69 13.00 2.23
N LYS A 26 11.27 13.81 1.33
CA LYS A 26 12.67 14.29 1.33
C LYS A 26 13.18 14.98 2.62
N TRP A 27 12.35 15.09 3.66
CA TRP A 27 12.59 15.83 4.90
C TRP A 27 12.91 14.89 6.08
N VAL A 28 13.04 13.58 5.82
CA VAL A 28 13.42 12.61 6.84
C VAL A 28 14.94 12.61 7.00
N ASP A 29 15.46 13.64 7.67
CA ASP A 29 16.89 13.80 7.98
C ASP A 29 17.43 12.78 9.01
N LYS A 30 16.59 11.86 9.50
CA LYS A 30 16.86 11.04 10.71
C LYS A 30 16.74 9.52 10.56
N ILE A 31 16.62 8.97 9.36
CA ILE A 31 16.77 7.51 9.19
C ILE A 31 18.26 7.20 9.02
N ASN A 32 18.95 6.95 10.14
CA ASN A 32 20.30 6.40 10.14
C ASN A 32 20.21 4.89 10.39
N THR A 33 20.16 4.09 9.33
CA THR A 33 20.01 2.63 9.41
C THR A 33 21.22 1.92 9.99
N GLY A 34 22.32 2.64 10.22
CA GLY A 34 23.43 2.25 11.07
C GLY A 34 23.90 0.81 10.89
N ASN A 35 24.26 0.39 9.68
CA ASN A 35 25.05 -0.83 9.37
C ASN A 35 24.82 -2.02 10.34
N ARG A 36 23.57 -2.38 10.63
CA ARG A 36 23.26 -3.49 11.56
C ARG A 36 23.20 -4.81 10.80
N PRO A 37 23.97 -5.83 11.22
CA PRO A 37 23.76 -7.19 10.75
C PRO A 37 22.30 -7.60 11.05
N LEU A 38 21.63 -8.24 10.08
CA LEU A 38 20.23 -8.72 10.12
C LEU A 38 19.12 -7.72 9.78
N PHE A 39 19.39 -6.42 9.65
CA PHE A 39 18.46 -5.49 9.00
C PHE A 39 18.85 -5.38 7.52
N GLY A 40 18.05 -5.97 6.62
CA GLY A 40 18.32 -6.04 5.18
C GLY A 40 18.35 -4.69 4.43
N PHE A 41 18.28 -3.57 5.15
CA PHE A 41 18.19 -2.22 4.58
C PHE A 41 19.53 -1.50 4.40
N GLY A 42 20.67 -2.14 4.71
CA GLY A 42 22.02 -1.63 4.36
C GLY A 42 22.26 -0.13 4.63
N ASN A 43 23.15 0.48 3.85
CA ASN A 43 23.32 1.94 3.76
C ASN A 43 22.44 2.51 2.63
N PHE A 44 21.15 2.13 2.57
CA PHE A 44 20.23 2.75 1.61
C PHE A 44 19.77 4.12 2.12
N THR A 45 19.73 5.13 1.25
CA THR A 45 19.02 6.37 1.54
C THR A 45 17.50 6.10 1.59
N PRO A 46 16.69 6.96 2.23
CA PRO A 46 15.23 6.82 2.20
C PRO A 46 14.66 6.73 0.78
N GLU A 47 15.29 7.39 -0.20
CA GLU A 47 14.94 7.29 -1.63
C GLU A 47 15.31 5.92 -2.23
N GLN A 48 16.39 5.30 -1.76
CA GLN A 48 16.82 3.97 -2.23
C GLN A 48 16.03 2.83 -1.60
N MET A 49 15.44 3.04 -0.41
CA MET A 49 14.58 2.04 0.23
C MET A 49 13.28 1.80 -0.54
N GLY A 50 12.78 2.80 -1.28
CA GLY A 50 11.53 2.73 -2.01
C GLY A 50 10.36 2.25 -1.12
N THR A 51 9.50 1.40 -1.67
CA THR A 51 8.48 0.68 -0.90
C THR A 51 9.08 -0.61 -0.33
N PHE A 52 8.94 -0.84 0.98
CA PHE A 52 9.47 -2.02 1.66
C PHE A 52 8.37 -2.89 2.28
N HIS A 53 8.75 -4.06 2.78
CA HIS A 53 7.81 -5.00 3.40
C HIS A 53 7.05 -4.35 4.57
N SER A 54 5.72 -4.55 4.59
CA SER A 54 4.80 -4.02 5.61
C SER A 54 4.62 -2.50 5.60
N SER A 55 5.18 -1.79 4.63
CA SER A 55 5.10 -0.33 4.57
C SER A 55 3.71 0.21 4.21
N GLU A 56 2.79 -0.67 3.81
CA GLU A 56 1.37 -0.40 3.58
C GLU A 56 0.54 -0.33 4.88
N ILE A 57 1.04 -0.91 5.98
CA ILE A 57 0.31 -1.04 7.25
C ILE A 57 -0.20 0.33 7.75
N PRO A 58 0.62 1.39 7.83
CA PRO A 58 0.17 2.69 8.32
C PRO A 58 -0.92 3.32 7.46
N PHE A 59 -0.91 3.04 6.15
CA PHE A 59 -1.93 3.53 5.22
C PHE A 59 -3.28 2.82 5.43
N VAL A 60 -3.24 1.53 5.76
CA VAL A 60 -4.44 0.75 6.10
C VAL A 60 -5.07 1.26 7.40
N PHE A 61 -4.27 1.44 8.45
CA PHE A 61 -4.76 1.82 9.78
C PHE A 61 -4.91 3.33 9.99
N LYS A 62 -4.55 4.15 9.00
CA LYS A 62 -4.50 5.62 9.10
C LYS A 62 -3.66 6.14 10.27
N ARG A 63 -2.60 5.41 10.62
CA ARG A 63 -1.72 5.80 11.73
C ARG A 63 -0.43 6.40 11.20
N PHE A 64 -0.45 7.70 10.95
CA PHE A 64 0.74 8.50 10.62
C PHE A 64 1.17 9.26 11.87
N GLU A 65 1.97 8.61 12.69
CA GLU A 65 2.41 9.17 13.96
C GLU A 65 3.82 9.77 13.80
N ASP A 66 4.07 10.94 14.40
CA ASP A 66 5.41 11.54 14.42
C ASP A 66 6.34 10.76 15.37
N HIS A 67 6.75 9.57 14.95
CA HIS A 67 7.68 8.76 15.70
C HIS A 67 9.08 8.90 15.10
N GLY A 68 9.95 9.57 15.85
CA GLY A 68 11.38 9.53 15.59
C GLY A 68 11.89 8.10 15.75
N VAL A 69 12.22 7.44 14.64
CA VAL A 69 12.76 6.08 14.66
C VAL A 69 14.18 6.11 15.23
N ASN A 70 14.38 5.52 16.41
CA ASN A 70 15.72 5.36 16.98
C ASN A 70 16.28 3.97 16.68
N MET A 71 17.16 3.91 15.68
CA MET A 71 17.83 2.68 15.26
C MET A 71 18.83 2.11 16.29
N LYS A 72 19.07 2.77 17.44
CA LYS A 72 19.93 2.22 18.50
C LYS A 72 19.29 1.04 19.24
N ASN A 73 17.97 0.97 19.33
CA ASN A 73 17.20 -0.16 19.85
C ASN A 73 15.93 -0.28 19.01
N PRO A 74 15.99 -0.92 17.82
CA PRO A 74 14.87 -0.90 16.90
C PRO A 74 13.71 -1.69 17.47
N ASP A 75 12.64 -0.99 17.83
CA ASP A 75 11.32 -1.59 17.89
C ASP A 75 10.79 -1.65 16.45
N MET A 76 10.52 -2.86 15.96
CA MET A 76 9.95 -3.05 14.63
C MET A 76 8.64 -2.29 14.47
N TYR A 77 7.83 -2.20 15.53
CA TYR A 77 6.61 -1.39 15.54
C TYR A 77 6.93 0.09 15.29
N GLU A 78 7.94 0.66 15.95
CA GLU A 78 8.35 2.05 15.71
C GLU A 78 8.87 2.29 14.30
N VAL A 79 9.62 1.33 13.72
CA VAL A 79 10.07 1.41 12.33
C VAL A 79 8.88 1.35 11.37
N TYR A 80 7.90 0.48 11.63
CA TYR A 80 6.67 0.37 10.83
C TYR A 80 5.78 1.61 10.93
N MET A 81 5.74 2.23 12.11
CA MET A 81 4.88 3.38 12.39
C MET A 81 5.57 4.72 12.13
N GLY A 82 6.88 4.70 11.87
CA GLY A 82 7.76 5.86 11.66
C GLY A 82 7.56 6.58 10.31
N HIS A 83 6.32 6.81 9.91
CA HIS A 83 5.99 7.71 8.80
C HIS A 83 5.77 9.11 9.37
N PRO A 84 6.37 10.16 8.80
CA PRO A 84 6.08 11.52 9.27
C PRO A 84 4.56 11.79 9.18
N PRO A 85 4.02 12.66 10.07
CA PRO A 85 2.60 13.01 10.06
C PRO A 85 2.14 13.41 8.67
N ARG A 86 1.00 12.86 8.25
CA ARG A 86 0.36 13.17 6.97
C ARG A 86 -0.86 14.02 7.20
N VAL A 87 -1.00 15.08 6.42
CA VAL A 87 -2.07 16.07 6.55
C VAL A 87 -3.19 15.76 5.55
N PRO A 88 -4.46 15.97 5.93
CA PRO A 88 -5.56 15.86 5.00
C PRO A 88 -5.31 16.66 3.72
N GLY A 89 -5.51 16.02 2.57
CA GLY A 89 -5.28 16.62 1.25
C GLY A 89 -3.91 16.33 0.65
N ASP A 90 -2.93 15.83 1.40
CA ASP A 90 -1.68 15.34 0.80
C ASP A 90 -1.89 13.97 0.11
N ILE A 91 -1.02 13.64 -0.85
CA ILE A 91 -1.17 12.40 -1.65
C ILE A 91 -1.09 11.12 -0.82
N TYR A 92 -0.32 11.11 0.28
CA TYR A 92 -0.18 9.94 1.15
C TYR A 92 -1.45 9.73 1.97
N HIS A 93 -2.03 10.81 2.47
CA HIS A 93 -3.31 10.82 3.17
C HIS A 93 -4.44 10.38 2.23
N GLN A 94 -4.46 10.86 0.98
CA GLN A 94 -5.43 10.42 -0.03
C GLN A 94 -5.33 8.92 -0.34
N VAL A 95 -4.11 8.39 -0.47
CA VAL A 95 -3.90 6.94 -0.65
C VAL A 95 -4.38 6.16 0.58
N SER A 96 -4.12 6.67 1.78
CA SER A 96 -4.61 6.07 3.02
C SER A 96 -6.13 6.11 3.16
N ASP A 97 -6.78 7.20 2.73
CA ASP A 97 -8.23 7.32 2.67
C ASP A 97 -8.83 6.25 1.75
N LYS A 98 -8.24 6.07 0.55
CA LYS A 98 -8.63 5.02 -0.38
C LYS A 98 -8.45 3.65 0.26
N MET A 99 -7.26 3.33 0.78
CA MET A 99 -6.93 2.01 1.33
C MET A 99 -7.82 1.61 2.50
N SER A 100 -7.96 2.49 3.49
CA SER A 100 -8.81 2.24 4.65
C SER A 100 -10.28 2.04 4.26
N CYS A 101 -10.80 2.85 3.33
CA CYS A 101 -12.16 2.71 2.81
C CYS A 101 -12.36 1.41 2.01
N MET A 102 -11.39 1.01 1.18
CA MET A 102 -11.48 -0.25 0.42
C MET A 102 -11.45 -1.47 1.34
N TRP A 103 -10.64 -1.45 2.40
CA TRP A 103 -10.60 -2.54 3.37
C TRP A 103 -11.84 -2.60 4.25
N ALA A 104 -12.40 -1.44 4.64
CA ALA A 104 -13.71 -1.41 5.28
C ALA A 104 -14.80 -1.98 4.37
N SER A 105 -14.81 -1.61 3.08
CA SER A 105 -15.75 -2.13 2.07
C SER A 105 -15.64 -3.65 1.94
N MET A 106 -14.41 -4.17 1.88
CA MET A 106 -14.13 -5.60 1.80
C MET A 106 -14.68 -6.34 3.02
N ALA A 107 -14.45 -5.81 4.22
CA ALA A 107 -14.95 -6.41 5.46
C ALA A 107 -16.49 -6.41 5.53
N ALA A 108 -17.15 -5.36 5.02
CA ALA A 108 -18.59 -5.23 5.09
C ALA A 108 -19.34 -6.03 4.01
N SER A 109 -18.76 -6.16 2.81
CA SER A 109 -19.49 -6.63 1.62
C SER A 109 -18.82 -7.74 0.82
N GLY A 110 -17.58 -8.11 1.17
CA GLY A 110 -16.76 -9.02 0.37
C GLY A 110 -16.26 -8.41 -0.95
N LYS A 111 -16.45 -7.10 -1.15
CA LYS A 111 -15.98 -6.35 -2.32
C LYS A 111 -15.16 -5.13 -1.87
N PRO A 112 -14.07 -4.77 -2.55
CA PRO A 112 -13.22 -3.66 -2.13
C PRO A 112 -13.84 -2.29 -2.41
N VAL A 113 -14.92 -2.21 -3.21
CA VAL A 113 -15.61 -0.96 -3.54
C VAL A 113 -17.11 -1.21 -3.45
N GLY A 114 -17.80 -0.33 -2.71
CA GLY A 114 -19.24 -0.41 -2.46
C GLY A 114 -19.59 -0.99 -1.08
N GLY A 115 -20.88 -1.29 -0.88
CA GLY A 115 -21.42 -1.65 0.42
C GLY A 115 -21.80 -0.43 1.27
N ASP A 116 -22.39 -0.69 2.44
CA ASP A 116 -22.73 0.35 3.42
C ASP A 116 -21.56 0.54 4.40
N VAL A 117 -20.63 1.42 4.03
CA VAL A 117 -19.42 1.71 4.82
C VAL A 117 -19.21 3.20 5.00
N SER A 118 -18.84 3.60 6.22
CA SER A 118 -18.46 4.97 6.53
C SER A 118 -17.03 5.24 6.05
N CYS A 119 -16.90 5.85 4.88
CA CYS A 119 -15.61 6.24 4.33
C CYS A 119 -15.26 7.71 4.64
N PRO A 120 -13.96 8.05 4.61
CA PRO A 120 -13.52 9.45 4.64
C PRO A 120 -14.19 10.28 3.52
N PRO A 121 -14.39 11.60 3.69
CA PRO A 121 -15.00 12.43 2.65
C PRO A 121 -14.19 12.39 1.35
N LYS A 122 -14.84 12.10 0.22
CA LYS A 122 -14.23 12.03 -1.14
C LYS A 122 -12.99 11.12 -1.22
N PRO A 123 -13.14 9.81 -0.97
CA PRO A 123 -12.01 8.90 -1.15
C PRO A 123 -11.69 8.69 -2.64
N ASP A 124 -12.57 9.08 -3.57
CA ASP A 124 -12.45 8.91 -5.03
C ASP A 124 -11.95 7.51 -5.38
N LEU A 125 -12.67 6.48 -4.93
CA LEU A 125 -12.25 5.10 -5.10
C LEU A 125 -12.15 4.72 -6.57
N PRO A 126 -11.09 4.02 -7.00
CA PRO A 126 -10.99 3.49 -8.35
C PRO A 126 -12.02 2.37 -8.55
N ASP A 127 -12.32 2.05 -9.80
CA ASP A 127 -12.91 0.75 -10.11
C ASP A 127 -11.89 -0.34 -9.80
N TRP A 128 -12.27 -1.30 -8.95
CA TRP A 128 -11.41 -2.44 -8.59
C TRP A 128 -12.10 -3.74 -8.98
N GLY A 129 -11.69 -4.26 -10.14
CA GLY A 129 -12.16 -5.54 -10.67
C GLY A 129 -11.62 -6.74 -9.91
N LYS A 130 -12.35 -7.85 -9.95
CA LYS A 130 -11.85 -9.15 -9.50
C LYS A 130 -10.60 -9.53 -10.30
N TYR A 131 -9.67 -10.20 -9.64
CA TYR A 131 -8.59 -10.88 -10.29
C TYR A 131 -9.17 -11.92 -11.25
N LEU A 132 -8.77 -11.84 -12.52
CA LEU A 132 -9.00 -12.87 -13.51
C LEU A 132 -7.64 -13.38 -13.96
N GLY A 133 -7.47 -14.71 -13.93
CA GLY A 133 -6.22 -15.35 -14.34
C GLY A 133 -5.88 -15.14 -15.82
N ASN A 134 -6.86 -14.74 -16.62
CA ASN A 134 -6.63 -14.32 -18.00
C ASN A 134 -6.45 -12.79 -18.10
N PRO A 135 -5.63 -12.31 -19.05
CA PRO A 135 -5.42 -10.89 -19.30
C PRO A 135 -6.63 -10.21 -19.97
N SER A 136 -7.75 -10.92 -20.18
CA SER A 136 -8.93 -10.44 -20.90
C SER A 136 -9.80 -9.47 -20.10
N ASN A 137 -9.45 -9.18 -18.84
CA ASN A 137 -10.15 -8.19 -18.04
C ASN A 137 -9.88 -6.77 -18.56
N SER A 138 -10.91 -6.06 -18.99
CA SER A 138 -10.81 -4.68 -19.50
C SER A 138 -10.31 -3.67 -18.47
N LEU A 139 -10.43 -3.99 -17.18
CA LEU A 139 -9.92 -3.13 -16.11
C LEU A 139 -8.43 -3.38 -15.84
N GLY A 140 -7.93 -4.62 -15.96
CA GLY A 140 -6.61 -5.04 -15.48
C GLY A 140 -6.73 -6.18 -14.47
N GLN A 141 -5.59 -6.70 -13.99
CA GLN A 141 -5.56 -7.90 -13.13
C GLN A 141 -5.31 -7.57 -11.65
N TYR A 142 -4.66 -6.45 -11.36
CA TYR A 142 -4.45 -5.98 -9.99
C TYR A 142 -4.55 -4.46 -9.91
N LEU A 143 -4.83 -3.95 -8.72
CA LEU A 143 -4.82 -2.52 -8.45
C LEU A 143 -3.42 -2.08 -8.02
N HIS A 144 -2.79 -1.19 -8.78
CA HIS A 144 -1.63 -0.45 -8.31
C HIS A 144 -2.09 0.59 -7.28
N LEU A 145 -1.61 0.46 -6.05
CA LEU A 145 -1.85 1.39 -4.94
C LEU A 145 -0.58 2.19 -4.67
N GLY A 146 -0.56 3.38 -5.23
CA GLY A 146 0.55 4.31 -5.13
C GLY A 146 0.07 5.75 -5.31
N ARG A 147 0.98 6.65 -5.68
CA ARG A 147 0.61 8.03 -6.06
C ARG A 147 -0.38 8.04 -7.24
N ASP A 148 -0.17 7.12 -8.19
CA ASP A 148 -1.10 6.85 -9.27
C ASP A 148 -1.86 5.56 -8.95
N VAL A 149 -3.15 5.71 -8.62
CA VAL A 149 -4.03 4.58 -8.33
C VAL A 149 -4.75 4.16 -9.60
N LYS A 150 -4.46 2.96 -10.09
CA LYS A 150 -5.06 2.42 -11.31
C LYS A 150 -4.98 0.90 -11.35
N MET A 151 -5.87 0.30 -12.11
CA MET A 151 -5.78 -1.12 -12.43
C MET A 151 -4.73 -1.33 -13.53
N ASP A 152 -3.84 -2.32 -13.35
CA ASP A 152 -2.76 -2.64 -14.29
C ASP A 152 -2.76 -4.14 -14.65
N PRO A 153 -2.23 -4.53 -15.83
CA PRO A 153 -2.03 -5.92 -16.20
C PRO A 153 -0.82 -6.54 -15.47
N LEU A 154 -0.88 -7.84 -15.16
CA LEU A 154 0.22 -8.58 -14.50
C LEU A 154 1.37 -8.89 -15.47
N VAL A 155 1.04 -9.13 -16.73
CA VAL A 155 2.01 -9.20 -17.82
C VAL A 155 2.02 -7.83 -18.47
N LYS A 156 3.05 -7.04 -18.20
CA LYS A 156 3.42 -5.98 -19.14
C LYS A 156 4.00 -6.73 -20.33
N ASP A 157 3.36 -6.64 -21.49
CA ASP A 157 4.02 -7.03 -22.73
C ASP A 157 5.36 -6.29 -22.73
N ASN A 158 6.46 -7.06 -22.69
CA ASN A 158 7.78 -6.52 -22.97
C ASN A 158 7.79 -6.22 -24.47
N ALA A 159 7.22 -5.08 -24.85
CA ALA A 159 7.36 -4.48 -26.17
C ALA A 159 8.68 -3.69 -26.23
#